data_AF-A7T5U2-F1
#
_entry.id   AF-A7T5U2-F1
#
_cell.length_a   1.000
_cell.length_b   1.000
_cell.length_c   1.000
_cell.angle_alpha   90.00
_cell.angle_beta   90.00
_cell.angle_gamma   90.00
#
_symmetry.space_group_name_H-M   'P 1'
#
loop_
_entity.id
_entity.type
_entity.pdbx_description
1 polymer ?
#
loop_
_entity_poly.entity_id
_entity_poly.type
_entity_poly.pdbx_seq_one_letter_code
_entity_poly.pdbx_strand_id
1 'polypeptide(L)' 'DLAARNCIVASDLSVKIGDFGISRSLYKEDYYKIPNSPEFVPLRWLAPDS' A
#
# COMPACT_ATOMS: atom_id res chain seq x y z
N ASP A 1 -1.13 -5.27 2.52
CA ASP A 1 -1.51 -3.98 1.88
C ASP A 1 -1.75 -4.21 0.39
N LEU A 2 -2.84 -4.90 0.02
CA LEU A 2 -3.13 -5.15 -1.39
C LEU A 2 -3.85 -3.92 -1.96
N ALA A 3 -3.25 -3.24 -2.94
CA ALA A 3 -3.80 -2.05 -3.57
C ALA A 3 -3.16 -1.85 -4.95
N ALA A 4 -3.79 -1.08 -5.85
CA ALA A 4 -3.25 -0.80 -7.19
C ALA A 4 -1.84 -0.17 -7.16
N ARG A 5 -1.56 0.69 -6.17
CA ARG A 5 -0.22 1.28 -5.92
C ARG A 5 0.88 0.28 -5.61
N ASN A 6 0.51 -0.95 -5.22
CA ASN A 6 1.42 -2.05 -4.91
C ASN A 6 1.45 -3.09 -6.04
N CYS A 7 0.93 -2.75 -7.22
CA CYS A 7 0.98 -3.59 -8.41
C CYS A 7 1.95 -3.00 -9.45
N ILE A 8 2.57 -3.88 -10.23
CA ILE A 8 3.46 -3.52 -11.34
C ILE A 8 2.86 -4.06 -12.63
N VAL A 9 2.77 -3.21 -13.64
CA VAL A 9 2.35 -3.59 -15.00
C VAL A 9 3.60 -3.84 -15.83
N ALA A 10 3.76 -5.07 -16.31
CA ALA A 10 4.86 -5.43 -17.20
C ALA A 10 4.55 -5.06 -18.66
N SER A 11 5.57 -5.14 -19.52
CA SER A 11 5.45 -4.78 -20.94
C SER A 11 4.47 -5.67 -21.73
N ASP A 12 4.28 -6.90 -21.30
CA ASP A 12 3.31 -7.85 -21.85
C ASP A 12 1.89 -7.67 -21.27
N LEU A 13 1.66 -6.57 -20.56
CA LEU A 13 0.42 -6.24 -19.85
C LEU A 13 0.08 -7.19 -18.70
N SER A 14 1.02 -8.06 -18.29
CA SER A 14 0.84 -8.84 -17.07
C SER A 14 0.91 -7.95 -15.82
N VAL A 15 0.08 -8.26 -14.81
CA VAL A 15 0.08 -7.57 -13.52
C VAL A 15 0.74 -8.46 -12.48
N LYS A 16 1.71 -7.90 -11.77
CA LYS A 16 2.44 -8.58 -10.68
C LYS A 16 2.26 -7.82 -9.38
N ILE A 17 2.16 -8.55 -8.27
CA ILE A 17 2.16 -7.96 -6.94
C ILE A 17 3.59 -7.54 -6.61
N GLY A 18 3.77 -6.25 -6.31
CA GLY A 18 5.05 -5.65 -5.92
C GLY A 18 5.26 -5.62 -4.41
N ASP A 19 6.47 -5.23 -3.99
CA ASP A 19 6.85 -5.13 -2.58
C ASP A 19 6.43 -3.79 -1.94
N PHE A 20 6.11 -3.81 -0.64
CA PHE A 20 5.46 -2.74 0.13
C PHE A 20 6.41 -1.62 0.60
N GLY A 21 7.70 -1.70 0.29
CA GLY A 21 8.72 -0.79 0.82
C GLY A 21 8.68 0.64 0.26
N ILE A 22 8.43 0.77 -1.06
CA ILE A 22 8.53 2.07 -1.77
C ILE A 22 7.19 2.81 -1.77
N SER A 23 6.07 2.08 -1.81
CA SER A 23 4.73 2.68 -1.90
C SER A 23 4.37 3.55 -0.70
N ARG A 24 4.85 3.21 0.51
CA ARG A 24 4.61 4.01 1.72
C ARG A 24 5.22 5.40 1.66
N SER A 25 6.34 5.59 0.96
CA SER A 25 7.01 6.89 0.86
C SER A 25 6.44 7.75 -0.26
N LEU A 26 6.02 7.14 -1.37
CA LEU A 26 5.42 7.82 -2.53
C LEU A 26 3.93 8.14 -2.34
N TYR A 27 3.18 7.25 -1.70
CA TYR A 27 1.72 7.35 -1.53
C TYR A 27 1.32 7.62 -0.08
N LYS A 28 2.04 8.51 0.62
CA LYS A 28 1.82 8.78 2.06
C LYS A 28 0.37 9.11 2.42
N GLU A 29 -0.35 9.78 1.51
CA GLU A 29 -1.75 10.19 1.71
C GLU A 29 -2.73 9.00 1.77
N ASP A 30 -2.34 7.84 1.24
CA ASP A 30 -3.13 6.60 1.32
C ASP A 30 -2.97 5.87 2.66
N TYR A 31 -2.04 6.32 3.51
CA TYR A 31 -1.75 5.70 4.80
C TYR A 31 -2.11 6.63 5.95
N TYR A 32 -2.79 6.07 6.94
CA TYR A 32 -2.98 6.71 8.23
C TYR A 32 -1.73 6.50 9.08
N LYS A 33 -1.16 7.59 9.61
CA LYS A 33 -0.07 7.52 10.59
C LYS A 33 -0.66 7.37 11.99
N ILE A 34 -0.32 6.28 12.68
CA ILE A 34 -0.75 6.08 14.07
C ILE A 34 -0.01 7.09 14.96
N PRO A 35 -0.72 7.90 15.77
CA PRO A 35 -0.08 8.80 16.73
C PRO A 35 0.85 8.05 17.68
N ASN A 36 2.04 8.59 17.93
CA ASN A 36 3.06 7.99 18.80
C ASN A 36 3.57 6.60 18.35
N SER A 37 3.37 6.21 17.09
CA SER A 37 3.88 4.97 16.52
C SER A 37 4.67 5.25 15.22
N PRO A 38 5.73 4.47 14.91
CA PRO A 38 6.40 4.52 13.62
C PRO A 38 5.56 3.92 12.48
N GLU A 39 4.41 3.29 12.78
CA GLU A 39 3.61 2.55 11.83
C GLU A 39 2.69 3.42 10.96
N PHE A 40 2.50 2.95 9.72
CA PHE A 40 1.61 3.52 8.71
C PHE A 40 0.63 2.45 8.24
N VAL A 41 -0.66 2.76 8.32
CA VAL A 41 -1.75 1.79 8.11
C VAL A 41 -2.56 2.16 6.87
N PRO A 42 -2.75 1.25 5.89
CA PRO A 42 -3.56 1.49 4.70
C PRO A 42 -5.05 1.33 5.02
N LEU A 43 -5.60 2.22 5.86
CA LEU A 43 -6.93 2.07 6.49
C LEU A 43 -8.06 1.75 5.49
N ARG A 44 -8.03 2.36 4.30
CA ARG A 44 -9.05 2.19 3.24
C ARG A 44 -9.02 0.82 2.56
N TRP A 45 -7.99 0.02 2.81
CA TRP A 45 -7.77 -1.32 2.24
C TRP A 45 -7.80 -2.44 3.29
N LEU A 46 -8.07 -2.12 4.56
CA LEU A 46 -8.28 -3.11 5.60
C LEU A 46 -9.75 -3.55 5.63
N ALA A 47 -9.98 -4.82 5.98
CA ALA A 47 -11.33 -5.27 6.27
C ALA A 47 -11.77 -4.67 7.61
N PRO A 48 -13.08 -4.46 7.85
CA PRO A 48 -13.57 -3.91 9.12
C PRO A 48 -13.17 -4.73 10.34
N ASP A 49 -13.09 -6.06 10.19
CA ASP A 49 -12.71 -7.02 11.24
C ASP A 49 -11.19 -7.31 11.29
N SER A 50 -10.36 -6.50 10.61
CA SER A 50 -8.89 -6.65 10.59
C SER A 50 -8.22 -6.21 11.88
#